data_AF-A0A5C7QHC4-F1
#
_entry.id   AF-A0A5C7QHC4-F1
#
_cell.length_a   1.000
_cell.length_b   1.000
_cell.length_c   1.000
_cell.angle_alpha   90.00
_cell.angle_beta   90.00
_cell.angle_gamma   90.00
#
_symmetry.space_group_name_H-M   'P 1'
#
loop_
_entity.id
_entity.type
_entity.pdbx_description
1 polymer ?
#
loop_
_entity_poly.entity_id
_entity_poly.type
_entity_poly.pdbx_seq_one_letter_code
_entity_poly.pdbx_strand_id
1 'polypeptide(L)' 'METFGRHDPCVGIRATPIAEAMLALVLMDHALRHRAQCGDVQSTLAPIPGRIA' A
#
# COMPACT_ATOMS: atom_id res chain seq x y z
N MET A 1 -23.70 37.16 8.62
CA MET A 1 -22.23 37.10 8.51
C MET A 1 -21.91 35.79 7.84
N GLU A 2 -21.67 35.79 6.53
CA GLU A 2 -21.29 34.57 5.81
C GLU A 2 -19.78 34.56 5.61
N THR A 3 -19.13 33.48 6.02
CA THR A 3 -17.70 33.27 5.80
C THR A 3 -17.53 32.47 4.51
N PHE A 4 -17.06 33.14 3.45
CA PHE A 4 -16.77 32.50 2.16
C PHE A 4 -15.47 31.69 2.25
N GLY A 5 -15.54 30.48 2.82
CA GLY A 5 -14.44 29.54 2.97
C GLY A 5 -14.56 28.31 2.07
N ARG A 6 -13.42 27.70 1.73
CA ARG A 6 -13.39 26.48 0.91
C ARG A 6 -13.92 25.29 1.72
N HIS A 7 -15.10 24.80 1.36
CA HIS A 7 -15.66 23.56 1.91
C HIS A 7 -15.56 22.48 0.85
N ASP A 8 -14.84 21.40 1.17
CA ASP A 8 -14.84 20.24 0.29
C ASP A 8 -16.18 19.50 0.51
N PRO A 9 -17.05 19.38 -0.51
CA PRO A 9 -18.37 18.74 -0.35
C PRO A 9 -18.25 17.23 -0.05
N CYS A 10 -17.09 16.64 -0.33
CA CYS A 10 -16.68 15.33 0.17
C CYS A 10 -15.16 15.30 0.30
N VAL A 11 -14.65 15.47 1.52
CA VAL A 11 -13.22 15.35 1.81
C VAL A 11 -12.71 13.90 1.67
N GLY A 12 -13.62 12.91 1.71
CA GLY A 12 -13.30 11.48 1.72
C GLY A 12 -12.54 10.99 0.48
N ILE A 13 -12.78 11.59 -0.70
CA ILE A 13 -12.04 11.22 -1.94
C ILE A 13 -10.54 11.47 -1.83
N ARG A 14 -10.14 12.38 -0.94
CA ARG A 14 -8.73 12.69 -0.68
C ARG A 14 -8.04 11.61 0.16
N ALA A 15 -8.81 10.70 0.76
CA ALA A 15 -8.28 9.62 1.59
C ALA A 15 -7.81 8.41 0.78
N THR A 16 -8.20 8.25 -0.48
CA THR A 16 -7.77 7.13 -1.34
C THR A 16 -6.25 6.89 -1.34
N PRO A 17 -5.38 7.90 -1.59
CA PRO A 17 -3.93 7.69 -1.55
C PRO A 17 -3.41 7.30 -0.15
N ILE A 18 -4.10 7.74 0.91
CA ILE A 18 -3.76 7.33 2.28
C ILE A 18 -4.09 5.85 2.48
N ALA A 19 -5.28 5.42 2.05
CA ALA A 19 -5.70 4.03 2.17
C ALA A 19 -4.78 3.08 1.38
N GLU A 20 -4.39 3.47 0.16
CA GLU A 20 -3.43 2.71 -0.66
C GLU A 20 -2.06 2.58 0.02
N ALA A 21 -1.53 3.69 0.56
CA ALA A 21 -0.25 3.68 1.28
C ALA A 21 -0.32 2.81 2.54
N MET A 22 -1.39 2.91 3.31
CA MET A 22 -1.58 2.10 4.52
C MET A 22 -1.67 0.61 4.20
N LEU A 23 -2.38 0.24 3.13
CA LEU A 23 -2.44 -1.14 2.65
C LEU A 23 -1.06 -1.65 2.24
N ALA A 24 -0.30 -0.87 1.47
CA ALA A 24 1.05 -1.23 1.05
C ALA A 24 1.99 -1.45 2.26
N LEU A 25 1.90 -0.59 3.28
CA LEU A 25 2.70 -0.73 4.51
C LEU A 25 2.35 -2.01 5.27
N VAL A 26 1.07 -2.31 5.44
CA VAL A 26 0.61 -3.54 6.12
C VAL A 26 1.05 -4.78 5.36
N LEU A 27 0.90 -4.78 4.03
CA LEU A 27 1.35 -5.90 3.19
C LEU A 27 2.87 -6.09 3.28
N MET A 28 3.65 -5.01 3.26
CA MET A 28 5.11 -5.08 3.36
C MET A 28 5.56 -5.62 4.73
N ASP A 29 4.95 -5.15 5.83
CA ASP A 29 5.23 -5.64 7.18
C ASP A 29 4.92 -7.14 7.29
N HIS A 30 3.77 -7.58 6.81
CA HIS A 30 3.41 -9.00 6.82
C HIS A 30 4.30 -9.86 5.92
N ALA A 31 4.72 -9.35 4.75
CA ALA A 31 5.68 -10.05 3.90
C ALA A 31 7.03 -10.25 4.59
N LEU A 32 7.53 -9.23 5.31
CA LEU A 32 8.77 -9.33 6.08
C LEU A 32 8.63 -10.27 7.28
N ARG A 33 7.50 -10.24 8.00
CA ARG A 33 7.23 -11.17 9.11
C ARG A 33 7.17 -12.61 8.65
N HIS A 34 6.51 -12.88 7.52
CA HIS A 34 6.50 -14.21 6.91
C HIS A 34 7.92 -14.66 6.55
N ARG A 35 8.72 -13.79 5.90
CA ARG A 35 10.12 -14.09 5.60
C ARG A 35 10.95 -14.37 6.87
N ALA A 36 10.68 -13.69 7.97
CA ALA A 36 11.40 -13.90 9.23
C ALA A 36 11.07 -15.26 9.87
N GLN A 37 9.83 -15.72 9.77
CA GLN A 37 9.39 -16.99 10.35
C GLN A 37 9.66 -18.20 9.45
N CYS A 38 9.60 -18.00 8.13
CA CYS A 38 9.62 -19.04 7.10
C CYS A 38 10.70 -18.76 6.04
N GLY A 39 11.87 -18.27 6.44
CA GLY A 39 12.90 -17.78 5.52
C GLY A 39 13.60 -18.85 4.70
N ASP A 40 13.45 -20.12 5.08
CA ASP A 40 13.99 -21.30 4.41
C ASP A 40 13.05 -21.90 3.35
N VAL A 41 11.78 -21.46 3.33
CA VAL A 41 10.78 -21.95 2.38
C VAL A 41 11.20 -21.64 0.95
N GLN A 42 11.37 -22.70 0.16
CA GLN A 42 11.72 -22.60 -1.25
C GLN A 42 10.47 -22.38 -2.10
N SER A 43 10.47 -21.31 -2.89
CA SER A 43 9.44 -21.10 -3.91
C SER A 43 9.66 -22.08 -5.07
N THR A 44 8.62 -22.82 -5.43
CA THR A 44 8.61 -23.67 -6.64
C THR A 44 8.49 -22.85 -7.93
N LEU A 45 8.12 -21.58 -7.82
CA LEU A 45 8.05 -20.64 -8.93
C LEU A 45 9.43 -20.03 -9.18
N ALA A 46 9.85 -20.07 -10.45
CA ALA A 46 11.07 -19.41 -10.89
C ALA A 46 10.90 -17.87 -10.89
N PRO A 47 11.93 -17.09 -10.55
CA PRO A 47 11.90 -15.64 -10.70
C PRO A 47 11.66 -15.26 -12.17
N ILE A 48 10.64 -14.45 -12.43
CA ILE A 48 10.39 -13.89 -13.76
C ILE A 48 11.29 -12.66 -13.93
N PRO A 49 12.10 -12.58 -15.01
CA PRO A 49 12.95 -11.42 -15.23
C PRO A 49 12.11 -10.15 -15.41
N GLY A 50 12.53 -9.08 -14.74
CA GLY A 50 11.92 -7.77 -14.93
C GLY A 50 12.12 -7.26 -16.36
N ARG A 51 11.09 -6.61 -16.92
CA ARG A 51 11.22 -5.79 -18.13
C ARG A 51 11.18 -4.34 -17.72
N ILE A 52 12.26 -3.61 -17.97
CA ILE A 52 12.28 -2.15 -17.88
C ILE A 52 11.92 -1.65 -19.29
N ALA A 53 10.81 -0.93 -19.39
CA ALA A 53 10.40 -0.22 -20.60
C ALA A 53 11.15 1.11 -20.71
#